data_AF-A0A183GR74-F1
#
_entry.id   AF-A0A183GR74-F1
#
_cell.length_a   1.000
_cell.length_b   1.000
_cell.length_c   1.000
_cell.angle_alpha   90.00
_cell.angle_beta   90.00
_cell.angle_gamma   90.00
#
_symmetry.space_group_name_H-M   'P 1'
#
loop_
_entity.id
_entity.type
_entity.pdbx_description
1 polymer ?
#
loop_
_entity_poly.entity_id
_entity_poly.type
_entity_poly.pdbx_seq_one_letter_code
_entity_poly.pdbx_strand_id
1 'polypeptide(L)'
;MKAFSFTTIPPKKLFSAHNFRPGEKERYLDAFGNYKQEINDKLPSVELVGSWTVSYGRTKDQAIHLWRHMKGFKDVDSSIQLHTSNAAVCAADAEVAKLCGRRKNVIVKSFSYWREPEQRPPSHLYDLRSYVLTPGSMIEWANSWAKGITYRRDANQDVGGFFAQVGQLYIVYHIWAYPSMCARNETRHATWAKPGWDATVAYTGELCIRLILRIQHLVVVAFPSFDVQITNMVEPWLSTMSECEILRLLGKLKSYTTHSNNIEDEADFYEREIEKYMQESLDSTERSRRHLENSEKIGAQTAQDLLEQREKLEKTERNLDEIHRTTQITQRNLNSLKSVFGGFFKNKFSRKPQEGPAPEMPQSKSASRLSETVGDISGAGGSSASFSGGTGVTQTTLSESSRNAIKGTRWEAMDNQIDENLDAMSKNLRNLQRLGQDLGREVDEQNQLLDRIQTKADRNDTIVRVQDKQVIPNVFSFDGGRGVTV
;
A
#
# COMPACT_ATOMS: atom_id res chain seq x y z
N MET A 1 -29.50 12.31 42.19
CA MET A 1 -29.42 11.55 40.92
C MET A 1 -29.53 12.51 39.75
N LYS A 2 -28.42 12.88 39.10
CA LYS A 2 -28.47 13.51 37.77
C LYS A 2 -28.41 12.39 36.75
N ALA A 3 -29.48 12.21 35.99
CA ALA A 3 -29.54 11.24 34.91
C ALA A 3 -28.50 11.61 33.85
N PHE A 4 -27.46 10.79 33.71
CA PHE A 4 -26.58 10.83 32.55
C PHE A 4 -27.37 10.32 31.35
N SER A 5 -27.75 11.21 30.44
CA SER A 5 -28.33 10.85 29.14
C SER A 5 -27.26 10.17 28.28
N PHE A 6 -27.19 8.83 28.36
CA PHE A 6 -26.34 7.99 27.50
C PHE A 6 -26.95 7.84 26.09
N THR A 7 -26.93 8.89 25.27
CA THR A 7 -27.39 8.79 23.86
C THR A 7 -26.63 9.70 22.89
N THR A 8 -25.38 10.10 23.17
CA THR A 8 -24.58 10.82 22.19
C THR A 8 -23.74 9.84 21.36
N ILE A 9 -24.11 9.67 20.09
CA ILE A 9 -23.33 8.88 19.12
C ILE A 9 -21.93 9.51 19.01
N PRO A 10 -20.83 8.76 19.18
CA PRO A 10 -19.49 9.33 19.11
C PRO A 10 -19.20 9.84 17.69
N PRO A 11 -18.64 11.06 17.54
CA PRO A 11 -18.39 11.63 16.23
C PRO A 11 -17.33 10.83 15.46
N LYS A 12 -17.44 10.82 14.13
CA LYS A 12 -16.42 10.25 13.24
C LYS A 12 -15.60 11.36 12.61
N LYS A 13 -14.31 11.09 12.37
CA LYS A 13 -13.42 12.04 11.71
C LYS A 13 -12.93 11.44 10.40
N LEU A 14 -12.80 12.27 9.38
CA LEU A 14 -12.36 11.88 8.05
C LEU A 14 -11.18 12.75 7.63
N PHE A 15 -10.04 12.13 7.36
CA PHE A 15 -8.96 12.79 6.63
C PHE A 15 -9.19 12.66 5.13
N SER A 16 -9.16 13.79 4.45
CA SER A 16 -9.13 13.87 3.00
C SER A 16 -7.81 14.48 2.52
N ALA A 17 -7.17 13.84 1.56
CA ALA A 17 -5.93 14.31 0.95
C ALA A 17 -6.13 14.44 -0.56
N HIS A 18 -5.98 15.64 -1.07
CA HIS A 18 -6.15 15.98 -2.48
C HIS A 18 -4.82 16.46 -3.05
N ASN A 19 -4.32 15.76 -4.07
CA ASN A 19 -3.18 16.20 -4.86
C ASN A 19 -3.72 16.98 -6.06
N PHE A 20 -3.73 18.30 -5.96
CA PHE A 20 -4.11 19.17 -7.06
C PHE A 20 -2.97 19.28 -8.08
N ARG A 21 -3.30 19.68 -9.31
CA ARG A 21 -2.31 19.82 -10.38
C ARG A 21 -1.38 21.02 -10.09
N PRO A 22 -0.08 20.94 -10.42
CA PRO A 22 0.83 22.07 -10.27
C PRO A 22 0.32 23.32 -10.98
N GLY A 23 0.40 24.47 -10.30
CA GLY A 23 -0.09 25.76 -10.84
C GLY A 23 -1.60 26.00 -10.71
N GLU A 24 -2.36 25.04 -10.19
CA GLU A 24 -3.83 25.14 -10.05
C GLU A 24 -4.29 25.39 -8.60
N LYS A 25 -3.39 25.86 -7.73
CA LYS A 25 -3.65 25.97 -6.28
C LYS A 25 -4.87 26.85 -6.00
N GLU A 26 -4.87 28.07 -6.52
CA GLU A 26 -5.92 29.07 -6.28
C GLU A 26 -7.28 28.56 -6.78
N ARG A 27 -7.32 28.08 -8.02
CA ARG A 27 -8.52 27.49 -8.63
C ARG A 27 -9.05 26.29 -7.84
N TYR A 28 -8.15 25.45 -7.32
CA TYR A 28 -8.52 24.32 -6.47
C TYR A 28 -9.12 24.79 -5.14
N LEU A 29 -8.55 25.81 -4.51
CA LEU A 29 -9.05 26.34 -3.24
C LEU A 29 -10.44 26.97 -3.41
N ASP A 30 -10.68 27.69 -4.49
CA ASP A 30 -11.99 28.27 -4.81
C ASP A 30 -13.04 27.16 -5.04
N ALA A 31 -12.71 26.18 -5.88
CA ALA A 31 -13.58 25.04 -6.14
C ALA A 31 -13.89 24.23 -4.87
N PHE A 32 -12.88 24.00 -4.03
CA PHE A 32 -13.06 23.30 -2.76
C PHE A 32 -13.86 24.12 -1.75
N GLY A 33 -13.73 25.45 -1.76
CA GLY A 33 -14.55 26.36 -0.97
C GLY A 33 -16.04 26.24 -1.31
N ASN A 34 -16.37 26.24 -2.60
CA ASN A 34 -17.73 25.99 -3.08
C ASN A 34 -18.25 24.61 -2.66
N TYR A 35 -17.44 23.56 -2.87
CA TYR A 35 -17.79 22.19 -2.44
C TYR A 35 -18.06 22.10 -0.93
N LYS A 36 -17.24 22.76 -0.11
CA LYS A 36 -17.45 22.82 1.35
C LYS A 36 -18.77 23.49 1.70
N GLN A 37 -19.14 24.59 1.04
CA GLN A 37 -20.41 25.27 1.27
C GLN A 37 -21.59 24.35 0.96
N GLU A 38 -21.58 23.70 -0.21
CA GLU A 38 -22.63 22.75 -0.58
C GLU A 38 -22.77 21.60 0.43
N ILE A 39 -21.66 21.03 0.93
CA ILE A 39 -21.71 20.00 1.96
C ILE A 39 -22.29 20.54 3.27
N ASN A 40 -21.81 21.69 3.75
CA ASN A 40 -22.27 22.28 5.01
C ASN A 40 -23.76 22.66 4.97
N ASP A 41 -24.24 23.17 3.83
CA ASP A 41 -25.63 23.59 3.65
C ASP A 41 -26.58 22.40 3.62
N LYS A 42 -26.18 21.27 3.01
CA LYS A 42 -27.01 20.06 2.94
C LYS A 42 -26.86 19.16 4.18
N LEU A 43 -25.70 19.17 4.82
CA LEU A 43 -25.37 18.34 5.98
C LEU A 43 -24.69 19.20 7.07
N PRO A 44 -25.46 20.01 7.82
CA PRO A 44 -24.91 20.88 8.86
C PRO A 44 -24.30 20.14 10.06
N SER A 45 -24.55 18.82 10.19
CA SER A 45 -23.88 17.95 11.18
C SER A 45 -22.47 17.52 10.77
N VAL A 46 -22.04 17.84 9.54
CA VAL A 46 -20.68 17.61 9.05
C VAL A 46 -19.95 18.95 9.03
N GLU A 47 -18.82 19.04 9.74
CA GLU A 47 -18.01 20.26 9.82
C GLU A 47 -16.58 20.02 9.31
N LEU A 48 -16.02 21.04 8.68
CA LEU A 48 -14.60 21.08 8.33
C LEU A 48 -13.81 21.64 9.52
N VAL A 49 -13.12 20.76 10.25
CA VAL A 49 -12.31 21.10 11.42
C VAL A 49 -11.05 21.86 11.04
N GLY A 50 -10.43 21.49 9.91
CA GLY A 50 -9.25 22.17 9.40
C GLY A 50 -8.93 21.81 7.96
N SER A 51 -8.29 22.76 7.28
CA SER A 51 -7.86 22.65 5.89
C SER A 51 -6.46 23.25 5.76
N TRP A 52 -5.54 22.52 5.14
CA TRP A 52 -4.13 22.89 5.05
C TRP A 52 -3.61 22.62 3.66
N THR A 53 -2.66 23.46 3.21
CA THR A 53 -1.83 23.15 2.03
C THR A 53 -0.41 22.80 2.47
N VAL A 54 0.21 21.88 1.75
CA VAL A 54 1.55 21.39 2.06
C VAL A 54 2.60 22.34 1.46
N SER A 55 3.51 22.86 2.30
CA SER A 55 4.66 23.62 1.80
C SER A 55 5.92 22.77 1.67
N TYR A 56 6.15 21.84 2.61
CA TYR A 56 7.28 20.92 2.55
C TYR A 56 6.82 19.48 2.80
N GLY A 57 7.21 18.57 1.90
CA GLY A 57 6.83 17.16 1.94
C GLY A 57 7.05 16.48 0.59
N ARG A 58 6.47 15.30 0.38
CA ARG A 58 6.61 14.54 -0.87
C ARG A 58 6.08 15.29 -2.10
N THR A 59 5.04 16.12 -1.92
CA THR A 59 4.42 16.93 -2.97
C THR A 59 3.97 18.25 -2.38
N LYS A 60 4.35 19.37 -3.00
CA LYS A 60 3.90 20.73 -2.63
C LYS A 60 2.44 20.97 -3.06
N ASP A 61 2.03 20.38 -4.17
CA ASP A 61 0.69 20.53 -4.73
C ASP A 61 -0.32 19.57 -4.06
N GLN A 62 -0.47 19.71 -2.74
CA GLN A 62 -1.34 18.88 -1.94
C GLN A 62 -2.08 19.70 -0.88
N ALA A 63 -3.37 19.40 -0.73
CA ALA A 63 -4.20 19.87 0.36
C ALA A 63 -4.65 18.71 1.25
N ILE A 64 -4.71 18.95 2.55
CA ILE A 64 -5.19 18.01 3.57
C ILE A 64 -6.37 18.66 4.29
N HIS A 65 -7.42 17.88 4.50
CA HIS A 65 -8.65 18.33 5.16
C HIS A 65 -9.02 17.35 6.27
N LEU A 66 -9.47 17.88 7.40
CA LEU A 66 -10.01 17.10 8.50
C LEU A 66 -11.49 17.47 8.68
N TRP A 67 -12.37 16.50 8.42
CA TRP A 67 -13.81 16.64 8.60
C TRP A 67 -14.26 15.93 9.86
N ARG A 68 -15.28 16.45 10.53
CA ARG A 68 -15.95 15.83 11.68
C ARG A 68 -17.42 15.62 11.35
N HIS A 69 -17.88 14.41 11.61
CA HIS A 69 -19.24 13.92 11.38
C HIS A 69 -19.88 13.71 12.76
N MET A 70 -20.73 14.64 13.19
CA MET A 70 -21.22 14.71 14.57
C MET A 70 -22.13 13.55 14.95
N LYS A 71 -22.90 13.01 14.00
CA LYS A 71 -23.80 11.85 14.19
C LYS A 71 -23.14 10.51 13.82
N GLY A 72 -21.81 10.47 13.85
CA GLY A 72 -21.02 9.26 13.60
C GLY A 72 -21.23 8.71 12.18
N PHE A 73 -21.45 7.40 12.05
CA PHE A 73 -21.62 6.75 10.75
C PHE A 73 -22.87 7.18 9.98
N LYS A 74 -23.93 7.64 10.64
CA LYS A 74 -25.14 8.13 9.95
C LYS A 74 -24.85 9.33 9.06
N ASP A 75 -24.00 10.24 9.53
CA ASP A 75 -23.55 11.38 8.73
C ASP A 75 -22.63 10.92 7.58
N VAL A 76 -21.83 9.87 7.79
CA VAL A 76 -20.98 9.28 6.74
C VAL A 76 -21.85 8.69 5.63
N ASP A 77 -22.86 7.89 5.98
CA ASP A 77 -23.82 7.33 5.02
C ASP A 77 -24.58 8.44 4.28
N SER A 78 -25.01 9.47 5.01
CA SER A 78 -25.69 10.63 4.43
C SER A 78 -24.79 11.38 3.45
N SER A 79 -23.50 11.56 3.77
CA SER A 79 -22.52 12.18 2.87
C SER A 79 -22.31 11.34 1.62
N ILE A 80 -22.18 10.01 1.74
CA ILE A 80 -22.08 9.09 0.59
C ILE A 80 -23.30 9.22 -0.31
N GLN A 81 -24.51 9.18 0.28
CA GLN A 81 -25.75 9.31 -0.47
C GLN A 81 -25.87 10.67 -1.16
N LEU A 82 -25.44 11.75 -0.49
CA LEU A 82 -25.48 13.11 -1.03
C LEU A 82 -24.63 13.23 -2.30
N HIS A 83 -23.45 12.60 -2.33
CA HIS A 83 -22.60 12.56 -3.52
C HIS A 83 -23.22 11.83 -4.72
N THR A 84 -24.19 10.95 -4.50
CA THR A 84 -24.90 10.24 -5.59
C THR A 84 -26.20 10.92 -5.99
N SER A 85 -26.92 11.52 -5.04
CA SER A 85 -28.30 11.96 -5.23
C SER A 85 -28.46 13.47 -5.43
N ASN A 86 -27.51 14.29 -4.96
CA ASN A 86 -27.62 15.74 -5.03
C ASN A 86 -26.77 16.32 -6.16
N ALA A 87 -27.43 16.94 -7.14
CA ALA A 87 -26.76 17.48 -8.32
C ALA A 87 -25.75 18.60 -8.01
N ALA A 88 -26.02 19.48 -7.03
CA ALA A 88 -25.15 20.59 -6.69
C ALA A 88 -23.85 20.09 -6.02
N VAL A 89 -23.98 19.19 -5.05
CA VAL A 89 -22.83 18.57 -4.37
C VAL A 89 -22.01 17.72 -5.33
N CYS A 90 -22.67 16.95 -6.21
CA CYS A 90 -21.99 16.15 -7.23
C CYS A 90 -21.23 17.03 -8.23
N ALA A 91 -21.84 18.12 -8.71
CA ALA A 91 -21.19 19.08 -9.60
C ALA A 91 -19.99 19.76 -8.92
N ALA A 92 -20.14 20.20 -7.67
CA ALA A 92 -19.06 20.82 -6.92
C ALA A 92 -17.90 19.84 -6.65
N ASP A 93 -18.19 18.57 -6.30
CA ASP A 93 -17.15 17.54 -6.17
C ASP A 93 -16.45 17.28 -7.51
N ALA A 94 -17.19 17.26 -8.62
CA ALA A 94 -16.63 17.05 -9.95
C ALA A 94 -15.67 18.18 -10.37
N GLU A 95 -15.97 19.44 -10.04
CA GLU A 95 -15.05 20.56 -10.28
C GLU A 95 -13.75 20.41 -9.47
N VAL A 96 -13.85 20.03 -8.19
CA VAL A 96 -12.67 19.72 -7.37
C VAL A 96 -11.88 18.54 -7.96
N ALA A 97 -12.58 17.50 -8.43
CA ALA A 97 -11.99 16.30 -9.00
C ALA A 97 -11.19 16.59 -10.28
N LYS A 98 -11.70 17.46 -11.18
CA LYS A 98 -11.02 17.86 -12.43
C LYS A 98 -9.63 18.45 -12.15
N LEU A 99 -9.50 19.18 -11.06
CA LEU A 99 -8.26 19.85 -10.63
C LEU A 99 -7.32 18.92 -9.86
N CYS A 100 -7.77 17.72 -9.48
CA CYS A 100 -6.98 16.74 -8.74
C CYS A 100 -6.43 15.63 -9.64
N GLY A 101 -5.15 15.27 -9.45
CA GLY A 101 -4.59 14.04 -10.02
C GLY A 101 -4.85 12.81 -9.15
N ARG A 102 -4.96 13.00 -7.82
CA ARG A 102 -5.25 11.92 -6.87
C ARG A 102 -6.02 12.47 -5.67
N ARG A 103 -7.02 11.72 -5.20
CA ARG A 103 -7.76 11.99 -3.95
C ARG A 103 -7.74 10.74 -3.07
N LYS A 104 -7.62 10.93 -1.75
CA LYS A 104 -7.61 9.84 -0.76
C LYS A 104 -8.45 10.27 0.44
N ASN A 105 -9.35 9.39 0.87
CA ASN A 105 -10.18 9.55 2.07
C ASN A 105 -9.86 8.43 3.06
N VAL A 106 -9.73 8.76 4.35
CA VAL A 106 -9.45 7.81 5.43
C VAL A 106 -10.29 8.19 6.65
N ILE A 107 -11.13 7.26 7.12
CA ILE A 107 -11.87 7.47 8.37
C ILE A 107 -10.91 7.17 9.51
N VAL A 108 -10.80 8.12 10.43
CA VAL A 108 -9.89 8.04 11.57
C VAL A 108 -10.63 8.19 12.88
N LYS A 109 -10.03 7.61 13.93
CA LYS A 109 -10.49 7.75 15.31
C LYS A 109 -9.40 8.45 16.12
N SER A 110 -9.80 9.39 16.96
CA SER A 110 -8.89 10.07 17.88
C SER A 110 -8.43 9.13 18.98
N PHE A 111 -7.17 9.27 19.42
CA PHE A 111 -6.74 8.67 20.67
C PHE A 111 -7.43 9.36 21.85
N SER A 112 -7.83 8.58 22.86
CA SER A 112 -8.55 9.09 24.03
C SER A 112 -7.71 10.04 24.89
N TYR A 113 -6.39 9.87 24.90
CA TYR A 113 -5.46 10.74 25.62
C TYR A 113 -5.08 12.03 24.87
N TRP A 114 -5.60 12.21 23.64
CA TRP A 114 -5.45 13.44 22.87
C TRP A 114 -6.63 14.37 23.12
N ARG A 115 -6.36 15.68 23.15
CA ARG A 115 -7.42 16.68 23.17
C ARG A 115 -8.14 16.73 21.83
N GLU A 116 -9.38 17.21 21.85
CA GLU A 116 -10.12 17.50 20.63
C GLU A 116 -9.42 18.65 19.87
N PRO A 117 -9.33 18.59 18.52
CA PRO A 117 -8.64 19.61 17.76
C PRO A 117 -9.36 20.94 17.85
N GLU A 118 -8.64 21.96 18.28
CA GLU A 118 -9.07 23.36 18.33
C GLU A 118 -8.36 24.17 17.23
N GLN A 119 -9.04 25.20 16.73
CA GLN A 119 -8.44 26.13 15.78
C GLN A 119 -7.30 26.92 16.47
N ARG A 120 -6.18 27.07 15.79
CA ARG A 120 -5.05 27.90 16.22
C ARG A 120 -5.00 29.17 15.36
N PRO A 121 -4.24 30.21 15.77
CA PRO A 121 -4.09 31.41 14.97
C PRO A 121 -3.69 31.07 13.52
N PRO A 122 -4.22 31.77 12.50
CA PRO A 122 -3.95 31.47 11.10
C PRO A 122 -2.48 31.54 10.69
N SER A 123 -1.67 32.30 11.43
CA SER A 123 -0.22 32.42 11.24
C SER A 123 0.56 31.15 11.62
N HIS A 124 -0.04 30.23 12.36
CA HIS A 124 0.64 29.03 12.81
C HIS A 124 0.94 28.07 11.65
N LEU A 125 2.13 27.47 11.74
CA LEU A 125 2.60 26.39 10.90
C LEU A 125 2.19 25.05 11.51
N TYR A 126 1.71 24.14 10.67
CA TYR A 126 1.24 22.82 11.08
C TYR A 126 2.23 21.73 10.62
N ASP A 127 2.57 20.80 11.52
CA ASP A 127 3.38 19.62 11.21
C ASP A 127 2.46 18.39 11.28
N LEU A 128 2.19 17.79 10.13
CA LEU A 128 1.46 16.53 10.03
C LEU A 128 2.46 15.38 9.90
N ARG A 129 2.46 14.49 10.89
CA ARG A 129 3.28 13.28 10.88
C ARG A 129 2.39 12.07 10.69
N SER A 130 2.76 11.23 9.74
CA SER A 130 2.10 9.95 9.49
C SER A 130 3.07 8.81 9.80
N TYR A 131 2.70 7.92 10.71
CA TYR A 131 3.47 6.77 11.12
C TYR A 131 2.79 5.53 10.56
N VAL A 132 3.49 4.78 9.71
CA VAL A 132 3.07 3.43 9.30
C VAL A 132 3.67 2.48 10.32
N LEU A 133 2.81 1.89 11.13
CA LEU A 133 3.17 1.00 12.21
C LEU A 133 3.29 -0.44 11.70
N THR A 134 4.09 -1.22 12.42
CA THR A 134 4.08 -2.67 12.28
C THR A 134 2.68 -3.20 12.61
N PRO A 135 2.11 -4.11 11.80
CA PRO A 135 0.83 -4.74 12.14
C PRO A 135 0.88 -5.34 13.55
N GLY A 136 -0.14 -5.05 14.36
CA GLY A 136 -0.19 -5.47 15.77
C GLY A 136 0.40 -4.46 16.77
N SER A 137 1.32 -3.58 16.37
CA SER A 137 2.00 -2.68 17.32
C SER A 137 1.22 -1.40 17.65
N MET A 138 0.03 -1.17 17.08
CA MET A 138 -0.71 0.09 17.23
C MET A 138 -1.05 0.41 18.70
N ILE A 139 -1.48 -0.59 19.47
CA ILE A 139 -1.92 -0.39 20.85
C ILE A 139 -0.70 -0.12 21.74
N GLU A 140 0.33 -0.94 21.60
CA GLU A 140 1.61 -0.77 22.29
C GLU A 140 2.22 0.61 22.01
N TRP A 141 2.27 0.99 20.74
CA TRP A 141 2.72 2.31 20.31
C TRP A 141 1.86 3.41 20.94
N ALA A 142 0.54 3.24 20.97
CA ALA A 142 -0.38 4.21 21.56
C ALA A 142 -0.19 4.34 23.08
N ASN A 143 0.07 3.24 23.79
CA ASN A 143 0.32 3.23 25.23
C ASN A 143 1.63 3.96 25.58
N SER A 144 2.68 3.72 24.80
CA SER A 144 3.93 4.46 24.94
C SER A 144 3.77 5.95 24.64
N TRP A 145 3.01 6.30 23.60
CA TRP A 145 2.69 7.71 23.30
C TRP A 145 1.76 8.37 24.31
N ALA A 146 0.87 7.63 24.98
CA ALA A 146 0.02 8.16 26.05
C ALA A 146 0.86 8.71 27.22
N LYS A 147 2.00 8.07 27.51
CA LYS A 147 3.01 8.57 28.45
C LYS A 147 3.84 9.69 27.81
N GLY A 148 4.34 9.45 26.60
CA GLY A 148 5.24 10.36 25.88
C GLY A 148 4.65 11.74 25.56
N ILE A 149 3.34 11.84 25.35
CA ILE A 149 2.68 13.11 25.01
C ILE A 149 2.82 14.14 26.13
N THR A 150 2.95 13.69 27.38
CA THR A 150 3.08 14.57 28.55
C THR A 150 4.31 15.48 28.45
N TYR A 151 5.44 14.99 27.94
CA TYR A 151 6.65 15.79 27.69
C TYR A 151 6.43 16.93 26.68
N ARG A 152 5.38 16.84 25.86
CA ARG A 152 5.13 17.77 24.74
C ARG A 152 4.02 18.78 25.01
N ARG A 153 3.18 18.56 26.03
CA ARG A 153 2.00 19.39 26.34
C ARG A 153 2.35 20.80 26.80
N ASP A 154 3.48 21.00 27.48
CA ASP A 154 3.87 22.32 28.01
C ASP A 154 4.01 23.39 26.92
N ALA A 155 4.36 22.96 25.69
CA ALA A 155 4.50 23.86 24.55
C ALA A 155 3.18 24.10 23.78
N ASN A 156 2.05 23.52 24.23
CA ASN A 156 0.73 23.63 23.60
C ASN A 156 0.73 23.31 22.09
N GLN A 157 1.64 22.43 21.67
CA GLN A 157 1.86 22.07 20.27
C GLN A 157 0.91 20.98 19.78
N ASP A 158 0.27 20.23 20.67
CA ASP A 158 -0.61 19.11 20.36
C ASP A 158 -1.98 19.58 19.84
N VAL A 159 -2.24 19.37 18.55
CA VAL A 159 -3.54 19.71 17.93
C VAL A 159 -4.44 18.48 17.87
N GLY A 160 -3.90 17.33 17.45
CA GLY A 160 -4.70 16.12 17.35
C GLY A 160 -3.87 14.91 17.00
N GLY A 161 -4.30 13.74 17.48
CA GLY A 161 -3.70 12.48 17.09
C GLY A 161 -4.75 11.41 16.87
N PHE A 162 -4.57 10.67 15.79
CA PHE A 162 -5.59 9.81 15.23
C PHE A 162 -4.98 8.54 14.67
N PHE A 163 -5.75 7.46 14.66
CA PHE A 163 -5.40 6.23 13.95
C PHE A 163 -6.45 5.90 12.89
N ALA A 164 -6.02 5.26 11.81
CA ALA A 164 -6.90 4.84 10.72
C ALA A 164 -7.85 3.73 11.18
N GLN A 165 -9.14 3.94 10.99
CA GLN A 165 -10.20 2.97 11.26
C GLN A 165 -10.71 2.32 9.96
N VAL A 166 -10.80 3.10 8.87
CA VAL A 166 -11.21 2.62 7.53
C VAL A 166 -10.29 3.21 6.47
N GLY A 167 -9.81 2.37 5.56
CA GLY A 167 -8.80 2.70 4.54
C GLY A 167 -7.50 1.94 4.79
N GLN A 168 -6.36 2.63 4.70
CA GLN A 168 -5.06 2.02 4.99
C GLN A 168 -4.86 1.91 6.50
N LEU A 169 -5.01 0.68 7.02
CA LEU A 169 -4.87 0.35 8.43
C LEU A 169 -3.41 0.49 8.92
N TYR A 170 -3.23 0.47 10.23
CA TYR A 170 -1.92 0.61 10.90
C TYR A 170 -1.21 1.94 10.63
N ILE A 171 -1.97 2.99 10.31
CA ILE A 171 -1.44 4.34 10.18
C ILE A 171 -1.92 5.22 11.32
N VAL A 172 -0.97 5.92 11.94
CA VAL A 172 -1.23 6.97 12.92
C VAL A 172 -0.88 8.34 12.33
N TYR A 173 -1.71 9.33 12.63
CA TYR A 173 -1.56 10.72 12.24
C TYR A 173 -1.43 11.59 13.47
N HIS A 174 -0.37 12.40 13.55
CA HIS A 174 -0.23 13.45 14.54
C HIS A 174 -0.23 14.81 13.85
N ILE A 175 -1.03 15.75 14.35
CA ILE A 175 -1.04 17.15 13.95
C ILE A 175 -0.44 17.97 15.10
N TRP A 176 0.58 18.73 14.78
CA TRP A 176 1.19 19.71 15.67
C TRP A 176 1.06 21.12 15.10
N ALA A 177 0.98 22.13 15.95
CA ALA A 177 0.98 23.53 15.53
C ALA A 177 2.10 24.30 16.23
N TYR A 178 2.73 25.21 15.49
CA TYR A 178 3.81 26.07 15.97
C TYR A 178 3.64 27.50 15.44
N PRO A 179 4.04 28.53 16.20
CA PRO A 179 4.01 29.91 15.70
C PRO A 179 4.90 30.15 14.47
N SER A 180 6.04 29.46 14.38
CA SER A 180 7.00 29.58 13.27
C SER A 180 7.89 28.35 13.15
N MET A 181 8.67 28.25 12.06
CA MET A 181 9.68 27.20 11.90
C MET A 181 10.80 27.27 12.95
N CYS A 182 11.20 28.48 13.36
CA CYS A 182 12.17 28.67 14.44
C CYS A 182 11.61 28.16 15.77
N ALA A 183 10.40 28.59 16.13
CA ALA A 183 9.72 28.12 17.35
C ALA A 183 9.51 26.60 17.35
N ARG A 184 9.23 26.01 16.18
CA ARG A 184 9.18 24.55 16.02
C ARG A 184 10.52 23.90 16.34
N ASN A 185 11.62 24.45 15.83
CA ASN A 185 12.95 23.90 16.05
C ASN A 185 13.35 23.98 17.53
N GLU A 186 13.19 25.15 18.14
CA GLU A 186 13.42 25.40 19.57
C GLU A 186 12.59 24.47 20.46
N THR A 187 11.28 24.39 20.21
CA THR A 187 10.37 23.50 20.96
C THR A 187 10.82 22.04 20.87
N ARG A 188 11.29 21.60 19.69
CA ARG A 188 11.77 20.22 19.50
C ARG A 188 13.08 19.97 20.24
N HIS A 189 14.03 20.90 20.20
CA HIS A 189 15.27 20.79 20.97
C HIS A 189 15.00 20.77 22.47
N ALA A 190 14.13 21.66 22.96
CA ALA A 190 13.70 21.69 24.35
C ALA A 190 13.01 20.39 24.77
N THR A 191 12.20 19.78 23.90
CA THR A 191 11.57 18.48 24.17
C THR A 191 12.63 17.36 24.24
N TRP A 192 13.62 17.37 23.35
CA TRP A 192 14.72 16.39 23.35
C TRP A 192 15.60 16.44 24.60
N ALA A 193 15.69 17.60 25.25
CA ALA A 193 16.41 17.74 26.51
C ALA A 193 15.66 17.15 27.72
N LYS A 194 14.37 16.77 27.58
CA LYS A 194 13.59 16.20 28.69
C LYS A 194 13.97 14.72 28.89
N PRO A 195 14.36 14.31 30.10
CA PRO A 195 14.73 12.92 30.38
C PRO A 195 13.53 11.98 30.18
N GLY A 196 13.73 10.87 29.47
CA GLY A 196 12.71 9.86 29.19
C GLY A 196 11.93 10.08 27.88
N TRP A 197 12.03 11.26 27.28
CA TRP A 197 11.47 11.51 25.95
C TRP A 197 12.23 10.74 24.86
N ASP A 198 13.56 10.69 24.97
CA ASP A 198 14.45 9.92 24.12
C ASP A 198 14.11 8.41 24.13
N ALA A 199 13.89 7.83 25.32
CA ALA A 199 13.48 6.43 25.46
C ALA A 199 12.11 6.17 24.82
N THR A 200 11.15 7.09 25.00
CA THR A 200 9.82 6.99 24.35
C THR A 200 9.97 6.99 22.82
N VAL A 201 10.82 7.87 22.26
CA VAL A 201 11.03 7.97 20.82
C VAL A 201 11.74 6.73 20.27
N ALA A 202 12.77 6.23 20.96
CA ALA A 202 13.50 5.03 20.55
C ALA A 202 12.55 3.83 20.47
N TYR A 203 11.82 3.56 21.55
CA TYR A 203 10.89 2.44 21.62
C TYR A 203 9.77 2.53 20.59
N THR A 204 9.12 3.69 20.47
CA THR A 204 8.04 3.86 19.48
C THR A 204 8.56 3.89 18.04
N GLY A 205 9.85 4.18 17.85
CA GLY A 205 10.54 4.12 16.56
C GLY A 205 10.69 2.70 16.03
N GLU A 206 11.03 1.74 16.90
CA GLU A 206 11.15 0.31 16.53
C GLU A 206 9.83 -0.30 16.05
N LEU A 207 8.72 0.20 16.59
CA LEU A 207 7.36 -0.23 16.22
C LEU A 207 6.85 0.40 14.90
N CYS A 208 7.63 1.29 14.27
CA CYS A 208 7.29 1.96 13.03
C CYS A 208 8.05 1.38 11.83
N ILE A 209 7.32 0.86 10.84
CA ILE A 209 7.89 0.46 9.54
C ILE A 209 8.35 1.70 8.75
N ARG A 210 7.58 2.78 8.79
CA ARG A 210 7.88 3.99 8.01
C ARG A 210 7.30 5.25 8.64
N LEU A 211 8.14 6.28 8.80
CA LEU A 211 7.72 7.62 9.16
C LEU A 211 7.64 8.52 7.91
N ILE A 212 6.52 9.23 7.75
CA ILE A 212 6.34 10.26 6.72
C ILE A 212 6.04 11.58 7.44
N LEU A 213 6.89 12.58 7.26
CA LEU A 213 6.72 13.93 7.82
C LEU A 213 6.30 14.92 6.73
N ARG A 214 5.34 15.80 7.04
CA ARG A 214 4.86 16.88 6.16
C ARG A 214 4.70 18.18 6.95
N ILE A 215 5.27 19.27 6.45
CA ILE A 215 5.09 20.62 6.99
C ILE A 215 4.09 21.37 6.12
N GLN A 216 3.11 21.97 6.77
CA GLN A 216 1.90 22.51 6.16
C GLN A 216 1.62 23.90 6.70
N HIS A 217 0.92 24.70 5.92
CA HIS A 217 0.34 25.96 6.37
C HIS A 217 -1.17 25.78 6.42
N LEU A 218 -1.79 26.35 7.44
CA LEU A 218 -3.24 26.46 7.46
C LEU A 218 -3.67 27.24 6.22
N VAL A 219 -4.60 26.66 5.47
CA VAL A 219 -5.37 27.44 4.51
C VAL A 219 -6.68 27.70 5.20
N VAL A 220 -6.79 28.90 5.77
CA VAL A 220 -8.11 29.49 5.95
C VAL A 220 -8.64 29.62 4.52
N VAL A 221 -9.61 28.79 4.15
CA VAL A 221 -10.37 29.00 2.92
C VAL A 221 -11.13 30.30 3.17
N ALA A 222 -10.47 31.42 2.89
CA ALA A 222 -10.99 32.75 3.08
C ALA A 222 -12.06 32.96 2.01
N PHE A 223 -13.30 33.15 2.44
CA PHE A 223 -14.28 33.82 1.60
C PHE A 223 -14.09 35.34 1.73
N PRO A 224 -14.27 36.09 0.63
CA PRO A 224 -14.47 37.52 0.69
C PRO A 224 -15.86 37.76 1.27
N SER A 225 -15.94 38.38 2.44
CA SER A 225 -17.04 39.23 2.94
C SER A 225 -16.89 39.39 4.46
N PHE A 226 -15.89 40.18 4.88
CA PHE A 226 -15.98 41.07 6.04
C PHE A 226 -14.67 41.88 6.06
N ASP A 227 -14.78 43.15 5.69
CA ASP A 227 -13.71 44.14 5.78
C ASP A 227 -13.11 44.19 7.18
N VAL A 228 -11.81 43.93 7.29
CA VAL A 228 -10.93 44.64 8.22
C VAL A 228 -9.67 44.98 7.43
N GLN A 229 -9.47 46.28 7.22
CA GLN A 229 -8.35 46.89 6.52
C GLN A 229 -7.02 46.36 7.08
N ILE A 230 -6.25 45.63 6.26
CA ILE A 230 -4.80 45.56 6.40
C ILE A 230 -4.20 46.38 5.26
N THR A 231 -4.07 47.67 5.51
CA THR A 231 -3.09 48.52 4.83
C THR A 231 -2.37 49.32 5.89
N ASN A 232 -1.04 49.26 5.82
CA ASN A 232 -0.05 49.87 6.71
C ASN A 232 0.14 49.15 8.05
N MET A 233 1.20 48.33 8.13
CA MET A 233 2.26 48.44 9.14
C MET A 233 3.33 47.38 8.86
N VAL A 234 4.23 47.70 7.93
CA VAL A 234 5.60 47.18 7.93
C VAL A 234 6.39 48.13 8.81
N GLU A 235 6.79 47.68 10.01
CA GLU A 235 7.82 48.20 10.97
C GLU A 235 7.90 49.73 11.21
N PRO A 236 8.01 50.25 12.47
CA PRO A 236 8.94 49.75 13.50
C PRO A 236 8.44 49.89 14.96
N TRP A 237 8.29 48.78 15.68
CA TRP A 237 8.07 48.79 17.15
C TRP A 237 8.99 47.78 17.86
N LEU A 238 10.30 47.94 17.65
CA LEU A 238 11.36 47.22 18.38
C LEU A 238 12.35 48.19 19.06
N SER A 239 11.87 49.23 19.75
CA SER A 239 12.80 50.11 20.48
C SER A 239 12.37 50.64 21.84
N THR A 240 11.18 50.31 22.38
CA THR A 240 10.81 50.81 23.72
C THR A 240 9.90 49.85 24.47
N MET A 241 10.46 48.89 25.20
CA MET A 241 9.84 48.31 26.40
C MET A 241 10.89 47.55 27.22
N SER A 242 10.98 47.85 28.52
CA SER A 242 12.02 47.35 29.44
C SER A 242 11.59 46.06 30.15
N GLU A 243 12.58 45.30 30.63
CA GLU A 243 12.47 43.97 31.27
C GLU A 243 11.58 43.90 32.55
N CYS A 244 10.92 44.98 32.98
CA CYS A 244 10.18 45.01 34.25
C CYS A 244 8.66 44.78 34.15
N GLU A 245 8.04 44.73 32.96
CA GLU A 245 6.59 44.46 32.83
C GLU A 245 6.24 42.96 32.65
N ILE A 246 7.21 42.13 32.27
CA ILE A 246 7.00 40.70 31.99
C ILE A 246 6.75 39.88 33.27
N LEU A 247 7.28 40.33 34.42
CA LEU A 247 7.17 39.59 35.69
C LEU A 247 5.83 39.79 36.44
N ARG A 248 4.92 40.64 35.96
CA ARG A 248 3.64 40.93 36.64
C ARG A 248 2.46 40.09 36.13
N LEU A 249 2.58 39.41 35.00
CA LEU A 249 1.53 38.58 34.39
C LEU A 249 1.62 37.08 34.72
N LEU A 250 2.71 36.62 35.36
CA LEU A 250 2.93 35.22 35.74
C LEU A 250 2.58 34.94 37.22
N GLY A 251 1.37 35.34 37.64
CA GLY A 251 0.91 35.16 39.02
C GLY A 251 -0.49 34.57 39.13
N LYS A 252 -0.58 33.23 39.14
CA LYS A 252 -1.56 32.34 39.85
C LYS A 252 -1.95 31.14 38.99
N LEU A 253 -1.33 29.98 39.24
CA LEU A 253 -1.87 28.68 38.85
C LEU A 253 -2.06 27.81 40.10
N LYS A 254 -3.31 27.42 40.38
CA LYS A 254 -3.70 26.53 41.50
C LYS A 254 -3.28 25.08 41.21
N SER A 255 -2.76 24.39 42.22
CA SER A 255 -2.52 22.94 42.19
C SER A 255 -3.77 22.15 42.62
N TYR A 256 -3.92 20.93 42.09
CA TYR A 256 -4.75 19.89 42.67
C TYR A 256 -3.97 18.57 42.66
N THR A 257 -3.84 17.98 43.83
CA THR A 257 -3.36 16.61 44.07
C THR A 257 -4.59 15.76 44.37
N THR A 258 -4.69 14.56 43.78
CA THR A 258 -5.67 13.55 44.19
C THR A 258 -4.95 12.23 44.47
N HIS A 259 -5.03 11.79 45.73
CA HIS A 259 -4.77 10.41 46.17
C HIS A 259 -6.05 9.58 46.00
N SER A 260 -5.93 8.30 45.63
CA SER A 260 -6.93 7.27 45.96
C SER A 260 -6.24 5.91 46.17
N ASN A 261 -6.58 5.27 47.28
CA ASN A 261 -6.09 3.95 47.70
C ASN A 261 -7.03 2.85 47.15
N ASN A 262 -6.51 1.93 46.33
CA ASN A 262 -6.94 0.52 46.20
C ASN A 262 -6.02 -0.20 45.20
N ILE A 263 -4.90 -0.73 45.70
CA ILE A 263 -3.80 -1.26 44.88
C ILE A 263 -4.10 -2.69 44.36
N GLU A 264 -4.89 -3.49 45.10
CA GLU A 264 -5.20 -4.89 44.74
C GLU A 264 -6.23 -5.00 43.61
N ASP A 265 -7.31 -4.21 43.64
CA ASP A 265 -8.31 -4.15 42.55
C ASP A 265 -7.69 -3.63 41.22
N GLU A 266 -6.69 -2.75 41.35
CA GLU A 266 -5.97 -2.18 40.21
C GLU A 266 -4.98 -3.20 39.60
N ALA A 267 -4.33 -4.03 40.42
CA ALA A 267 -3.46 -5.12 39.96
C ALA A 267 -4.24 -6.20 39.19
N ASP A 268 -5.37 -6.67 39.74
CA ASP A 268 -6.24 -7.67 39.10
C ASP A 268 -6.89 -7.16 37.80
N PHE A 269 -7.07 -5.85 37.69
CA PHE A 269 -7.52 -5.20 36.47
C PHE A 269 -6.42 -5.23 35.39
N TYR A 270 -5.18 -4.88 35.75
CA TYR A 270 -4.06 -4.90 34.81
C TYR A 270 -3.69 -6.33 34.38
N GLU A 271 -3.75 -7.33 35.25
CA GLU A 271 -3.48 -8.73 34.88
C GLU A 271 -4.49 -9.26 33.84
N ARG A 272 -5.80 -9.00 34.04
CA ARG A 272 -6.85 -9.39 33.08
C ARG A 272 -6.70 -8.67 31.74
N GLU A 273 -6.32 -7.40 31.77
CA GLU A 273 -6.12 -6.62 30.56
C GLU A 273 -4.86 -7.08 29.78
N ILE A 274 -3.78 -7.45 30.47
CA ILE A 274 -2.57 -8.05 29.85
C ILE A 274 -2.90 -9.41 29.21
N GLU A 275 -3.63 -10.28 29.92
CA GLU A 275 -4.03 -11.60 29.39
C GLU A 275 -4.88 -11.46 28.12
N LYS A 276 -5.84 -10.53 28.14
CA LYS A 276 -6.65 -10.21 26.97
C LYS A 276 -5.80 -9.75 25.78
N TYR A 277 -4.82 -8.86 25.99
CA TYR A 277 -3.93 -8.40 24.92
C TYR A 277 -3.04 -9.50 24.35
N MET A 278 -2.52 -10.40 25.18
CA MET A 278 -1.73 -11.54 24.71
C MET A 278 -2.59 -12.52 23.90
N GLN A 279 -3.83 -12.76 24.33
CA GLN A 279 -4.75 -13.63 23.60
C GLN A 279 -5.14 -13.03 22.24
N GLU A 280 -5.47 -11.74 22.19
CA GLU A 280 -5.77 -11.04 20.93
C GLU A 280 -4.56 -11.07 19.97
N SER A 281 -3.34 -10.98 20.50
CA SER A 281 -2.09 -11.08 19.74
C SER A 281 -1.85 -12.48 19.20
N LEU A 282 -2.06 -13.52 20.01
CA LEU A 282 -1.99 -14.92 19.59
C LEU A 282 -2.99 -15.20 18.46
N ASP A 283 -4.25 -14.82 18.65
CA ASP A 283 -5.29 -15.04 17.63
C ASP A 283 -4.97 -14.28 16.34
N SER A 284 -4.35 -13.09 16.45
CA SER A 284 -3.93 -12.30 15.29
C SER A 284 -2.75 -12.92 14.53
N THR A 285 -1.73 -13.42 15.24
CA THR A 285 -0.59 -14.11 14.60
C THR A 285 -1.04 -15.42 13.98
N GLU A 286 -1.96 -16.16 14.61
CA GLU A 286 -2.51 -17.39 14.07
C GLU A 286 -3.34 -17.15 12.79
N ARG A 287 -4.20 -16.12 12.77
CA ARG A 287 -4.90 -15.71 11.53
C ARG A 287 -3.93 -15.30 10.42
N SER A 288 -2.90 -14.54 10.76
CA SER A 288 -1.91 -14.08 9.79
C SER A 288 -1.11 -15.23 9.19
N ARG A 289 -0.71 -16.21 10.01
CA ARG A 289 -0.07 -17.45 9.57
C ARG A 289 -0.97 -18.22 8.60
N ARG A 290 -2.24 -18.45 8.94
CA ARG A 290 -3.20 -19.12 8.05
C ARG A 290 -3.35 -18.40 6.70
N HIS A 291 -3.38 -17.07 6.69
CA HIS A 291 -3.45 -16.30 5.45
C HIS A 291 -2.19 -16.45 4.58
N LEU A 292 -1.00 -16.50 5.20
CA LEU A 292 0.26 -16.70 4.48
C LEU A 292 0.36 -18.12 3.90
N GLU A 293 -0.01 -19.14 4.67
CA GLU A 293 -0.08 -20.53 4.19
C GLU A 293 -1.05 -20.70 3.03
N ASN A 294 -2.22 -20.07 3.11
CA ASN A 294 -3.18 -20.07 2.01
C ASN A 294 -2.63 -19.34 0.77
N SER A 295 -1.92 -18.23 0.96
CA SER A 295 -1.28 -17.48 -0.14
C SER A 295 -0.17 -18.30 -0.81
N GLU A 296 0.62 -19.01 -0.02
CA GLU A 296 1.67 -19.91 -0.51
C GLU A 296 1.09 -21.07 -1.32
N LYS A 297 0.00 -21.69 -0.83
CA LYS A 297 -0.74 -22.72 -1.57
C LYS A 297 -1.27 -22.21 -2.90
N ILE A 298 -1.92 -21.04 -2.91
CA ILE A 298 -2.46 -20.43 -4.14
C ILE A 298 -1.32 -20.12 -5.11
N GLY A 299 -0.21 -19.58 -4.61
CA GLY A 299 0.97 -19.29 -5.41
C GLY A 299 1.58 -20.56 -6.02
N ALA A 300 1.72 -21.63 -5.23
CA ALA A 300 2.26 -22.91 -5.71
C ALA A 300 1.37 -23.52 -6.80
N GLN A 301 0.05 -23.42 -6.65
CA GLN A 301 -0.89 -23.83 -7.69
C GLN A 301 -0.76 -22.97 -8.95
N THR A 302 -0.60 -21.66 -8.80
CA THR A 302 -0.36 -20.75 -9.94
C THR A 302 0.92 -21.11 -10.67
N ALA A 303 1.97 -21.49 -9.94
CA ALA A 303 3.22 -21.94 -10.53
C ALA A 303 3.06 -23.25 -11.31
N GLN A 304 2.28 -24.21 -10.80
CA GLN A 304 1.96 -25.44 -11.53
C GLN A 304 1.19 -25.15 -12.82
N ASP A 305 0.21 -24.25 -12.77
CA ASP A 305 -0.56 -23.84 -13.96
C ASP A 305 0.35 -23.20 -15.01
N LEU A 306 1.32 -22.36 -14.61
CA LEU A 306 2.30 -21.78 -15.52
C LEU A 306 3.22 -22.83 -16.15
N LEU A 307 3.65 -23.85 -15.40
CA LEU A 307 4.46 -24.95 -15.93
C LEU A 307 3.67 -25.75 -16.98
N GLU A 308 2.39 -26.05 -16.72
CA GLU A 308 1.52 -26.73 -17.69
C GLU A 308 1.29 -25.87 -18.94
N GLN A 309 1.07 -24.56 -18.77
CA GLN A 309 0.95 -23.61 -19.89
C GLN A 309 2.22 -23.60 -20.73
N ARG A 310 3.40 -23.61 -20.12
CA ARG A 310 4.66 -23.67 -20.84
C ARG A 310 4.76 -24.92 -21.71
N GLU A 311 4.42 -26.09 -21.18
CA GLU A 311 4.46 -27.35 -21.93
C GLU A 311 3.58 -27.27 -23.20
N LYS A 312 2.40 -26.67 -23.09
CA LYS A 312 1.49 -26.43 -24.23
C LYS A 312 2.11 -25.49 -25.26
N LEU A 313 2.79 -24.43 -24.83
CA LEU A 313 3.48 -23.50 -25.73
C LEU A 313 4.65 -24.17 -26.43
N GLU A 314 5.47 -24.96 -25.74
CA GLU A 314 6.58 -25.70 -26.35
C GLU A 314 6.07 -26.74 -27.36
N LYS A 315 4.98 -27.45 -27.06
CA LYS A 315 4.34 -28.36 -28.02
C LYS A 315 3.87 -27.61 -29.27
N THR A 316 3.31 -26.42 -29.09
CA THR A 316 2.88 -25.56 -30.21
C THR A 316 4.07 -25.13 -31.06
N GLU A 317 5.19 -24.73 -30.44
CA GLU A 317 6.42 -24.39 -31.14
C GLU A 317 6.96 -25.58 -31.95
N ARG A 318 7.01 -26.79 -31.37
CA ARG A 318 7.44 -28.02 -32.05
C ARG A 318 6.58 -28.34 -33.26
N ASN A 319 5.25 -28.24 -33.12
CA ASN A 319 4.32 -28.48 -34.23
C ASN A 319 4.55 -27.48 -35.38
N LEU A 320 4.81 -26.21 -35.06
CA LEU A 320 5.14 -25.20 -36.08
C LEU A 320 6.47 -25.52 -36.78
N ASP A 321 7.49 -26.00 -36.07
CA ASP A 321 8.75 -26.40 -36.69
C ASP A 321 8.59 -27.63 -37.60
N GLU A 322 7.77 -28.61 -37.20
CA GLU A 322 7.44 -29.77 -38.03
C GLU A 322 6.67 -29.39 -39.30
N ILE A 323 5.68 -28.50 -39.18
CA ILE A 323 4.96 -27.94 -40.33
C ILE A 323 5.98 -27.28 -41.28
N HIS A 324 6.87 -26.44 -40.76
CA HIS A 324 7.88 -25.78 -41.57
C HIS A 324 8.76 -26.78 -42.34
N ARG A 325 9.25 -27.83 -41.67
CA ARG A 325 10.07 -28.89 -42.28
C ARG A 325 9.30 -29.64 -43.36
N THR A 326 8.04 -29.98 -43.09
CA THR A 326 7.15 -30.67 -44.03
C THR A 326 6.88 -29.81 -45.25
N THR A 327 6.55 -28.53 -45.06
CA THR A 327 6.39 -27.54 -46.12
C THR A 327 7.65 -27.42 -46.98
N GLN A 328 8.86 -27.44 -46.40
CA GLN A 328 10.10 -27.44 -47.20
C GLN A 328 10.25 -28.71 -48.06
N ILE A 329 9.92 -29.89 -47.52
CA ILE A 329 9.95 -31.15 -48.28
C ILE A 329 8.92 -31.11 -49.40
N THR A 330 7.69 -30.66 -49.12
CA THR A 330 6.63 -30.46 -50.11
C THR A 330 7.08 -29.53 -51.22
N GLN A 331 7.76 -28.42 -50.91
CA GLN A 331 8.27 -27.50 -51.93
C GLN A 331 9.29 -28.19 -52.85
N ARG A 332 10.20 -29.00 -52.30
CA ARG A 332 11.19 -29.75 -53.10
C ARG A 332 10.50 -30.76 -54.02
N ASN A 333 9.46 -31.43 -53.55
CA ASN A 333 8.66 -32.37 -54.35
C ASN A 333 7.85 -31.65 -55.44
N LEU A 334 7.25 -30.50 -55.15
CA LEU A 334 6.56 -29.69 -56.17
C LEU A 334 7.53 -29.18 -57.24
N ASN A 335 8.74 -28.79 -56.85
CA ASN A 335 9.79 -28.37 -57.78
C ASN A 335 10.29 -29.54 -58.63
N SER A 336 10.45 -30.74 -58.06
CA SER A 336 10.84 -31.92 -58.84
C SER A 336 9.74 -32.36 -59.81
N LEU A 337 8.45 -32.26 -59.44
CA LEU A 337 7.32 -32.55 -60.32
C LEU A 337 7.22 -31.57 -61.51
N LYS A 338 7.56 -30.29 -61.32
CA LYS A 338 7.70 -29.34 -62.45
C LYS A 338 8.78 -29.75 -63.44
N SER A 339 9.86 -30.40 -62.99
CA SER A 339 10.95 -30.87 -63.86
C SER A 339 10.64 -32.18 -64.61
N VAL A 340 9.60 -32.94 -64.23
CA VAL A 340 9.26 -34.21 -64.90
C VAL A 340 8.54 -34.01 -66.25
N PHE A 341 7.90 -32.85 -66.48
CA PHE A 341 7.22 -32.54 -67.74
C PHE A 341 8.13 -31.94 -68.82
N GLY A 342 9.44 -31.87 -68.60
CA GLY A 342 10.39 -31.14 -69.45
C GLY A 342 11.57 -31.93 -70.07
N GLY A 343 11.64 -33.27 -69.92
CA GLY A 343 12.56 -34.11 -70.70
C GLY A 343 13.63 -34.90 -69.91
N PHE A 344 13.65 -36.22 -70.16
CA PHE A 344 14.76 -37.19 -70.06
C PHE A 344 15.96 -36.87 -69.14
N PHE A 345 16.00 -37.44 -67.92
CA PHE A 345 17.28 -37.83 -67.28
C PHE A 345 17.16 -39.15 -66.49
N LYS A 346 17.87 -40.16 -67.02
CA LYS A 346 18.34 -41.34 -66.31
C LYS A 346 19.53 -40.96 -65.42
N ASN A 347 19.61 -41.68 -64.30
CA ASN A 347 20.81 -42.01 -63.51
C ASN A 347 21.24 -41.02 -62.40
N LYS A 348 21.36 -41.59 -61.19
CA LYS A 348 21.93 -41.07 -59.93
C LYS A 348 21.15 -40.02 -59.14
N PHE A 349 20.77 -40.41 -57.91
CA PHE A 349 20.99 -39.77 -56.60
C PHE A 349 19.84 -40.16 -55.64
N SER A 350 19.79 -41.39 -55.12
CA SER A 350 20.42 -41.84 -53.86
C SER A 350 20.81 -40.74 -52.85
N ARG A 351 20.01 -40.61 -51.78
CA ARG A 351 20.34 -40.97 -50.38
C ARG A 351 19.23 -40.36 -49.51
N LYS A 352 18.49 -41.19 -48.73
CA LYS A 352 17.59 -40.67 -47.70
C LYS A 352 18.41 -39.73 -46.79
N PRO A 353 17.96 -38.51 -46.48
CA PRO A 353 18.60 -37.73 -45.43
C PRO A 353 18.50 -38.59 -44.17
N GLN A 354 19.64 -38.88 -43.57
CA GLN A 354 19.69 -39.47 -42.25
C GLN A 354 18.92 -38.52 -41.33
N GLU A 355 17.87 -39.01 -40.66
CA GLU A 355 17.23 -38.30 -39.55
C GLU A 355 18.31 -38.08 -38.50
N GLY A 356 18.92 -36.89 -38.52
CA GLY A 356 19.64 -36.39 -37.36
C GLY A 356 18.65 -36.30 -36.21
N PRO A 357 19.08 -36.57 -34.97
CA PRO A 357 18.20 -36.47 -33.80
C PRO A 357 17.53 -35.10 -33.83
N ALA A 358 16.24 -35.06 -33.55
CA ALA A 358 15.50 -33.82 -33.40
C ALA A 358 16.31 -32.88 -32.47
N PRO A 359 16.45 -31.59 -32.79
CA PRO A 359 17.09 -30.68 -31.85
C PRO A 359 16.27 -30.73 -30.56
N GLU A 360 16.83 -31.34 -29.51
CA GLU A 360 16.28 -31.21 -28.16
C GLU A 360 16.32 -29.73 -27.83
N MET A 361 15.15 -29.09 -27.79
CA MET A 361 15.04 -27.75 -27.26
C MET A 361 15.57 -27.79 -25.82
N PRO A 362 16.50 -26.89 -25.45
CA PRO A 362 16.97 -26.83 -24.07
C PRO A 362 15.77 -26.56 -23.16
N GLN A 363 15.56 -27.45 -22.19
CA GLN A 363 14.57 -27.23 -21.14
C GLN A 363 14.80 -25.85 -20.52
N SER A 364 13.70 -25.12 -20.33
CA SER A 364 13.80 -23.79 -19.76
C SER A 364 14.39 -23.79 -18.35
N LYS A 365 15.35 -22.89 -18.16
CA LYS A 365 15.97 -22.65 -16.86
C LYS A 365 15.02 -21.96 -15.88
N SER A 366 14.01 -21.21 -16.35
CA SER A 366 12.99 -20.64 -15.46
C SER A 366 11.98 -21.69 -15.01
N ALA A 367 11.56 -22.57 -15.91
CA ALA A 367 10.61 -23.64 -15.58
C ALA A 367 11.19 -24.65 -14.60
N SER A 368 12.46 -25.04 -14.78
CA SER A 368 13.13 -25.96 -13.85
C SER A 368 13.30 -25.34 -12.45
N ARG A 369 13.68 -24.05 -12.38
CA ARG A 369 13.77 -23.31 -11.13
C ARG A 369 12.43 -23.11 -10.44
N LEU A 370 11.39 -22.81 -11.21
CA LEU A 370 10.04 -22.68 -10.66
C LEU A 370 9.54 -24.03 -10.11
N SER A 371 9.79 -25.13 -10.83
CA SER A 371 9.48 -26.48 -10.36
C SER A 371 10.25 -26.86 -9.10
N GLU A 372 11.54 -26.52 -9.02
CA GLU A 372 12.36 -26.72 -7.82
C GLU A 372 11.80 -25.91 -6.64
N THR A 373 11.46 -24.65 -6.88
CA THR A 373 10.89 -23.77 -5.84
C THR A 373 9.55 -24.29 -5.30
N VAL A 374 8.67 -24.78 -6.18
CA VAL A 374 7.40 -25.42 -5.78
C VAL A 374 7.65 -26.74 -5.05
N GLY A 375 8.64 -27.53 -5.48
CA GLY A 375 9.03 -28.77 -4.83
C GLY A 375 9.51 -28.56 -3.39
N ASP A 376 10.38 -27.57 -3.17
CA ASP A 376 10.87 -27.19 -1.85
C ASP A 376 9.76 -26.66 -0.92
N ILE A 377 8.77 -25.96 -1.47
CA ILE A 377 7.63 -25.40 -0.72
C ILE A 377 6.62 -26.49 -0.34
N SER A 378 6.40 -27.45 -1.23
CA SER A 378 5.44 -28.55 -1.03
C SER A 378 6.01 -29.74 -0.26
N GLY A 379 7.34 -29.88 -0.24
CA GLY A 379 8.05 -30.88 0.56
C GLY A 379 8.11 -30.49 2.03
N ALA A 380 7.39 -31.20 2.89
CA ALA A 380 7.39 -31.02 4.35
C ALA A 380 8.70 -31.44 5.06
N GLY A 381 9.87 -31.36 4.39
CA GLY A 381 11.15 -31.83 4.89
C GLY A 381 12.27 -30.81 4.63
N GLY A 382 12.76 -30.19 5.69
CA GLY A 382 13.79 -29.16 5.62
C GLY A 382 15.05 -29.58 4.89
N SER A 383 15.50 -28.72 3.98
CA SER A 383 16.92 -28.55 3.70
C SER A 383 17.33 -27.18 4.24
N SER A 384 17.90 -27.20 5.44
CA SER A 384 18.70 -26.10 5.97
C SER A 384 19.97 -25.98 5.12
N ALA A 385 19.87 -25.35 3.96
CA ALA A 385 21.03 -24.68 3.40
C ALA A 385 21.31 -23.48 4.31
N SER A 386 22.13 -23.72 5.34
CA SER A 386 22.71 -22.68 6.17
C SER A 386 23.48 -21.74 5.26
N PHE A 387 22.84 -20.66 4.82
CA PHE A 387 23.54 -19.53 4.27
C PHE A 387 24.15 -18.77 5.44
N SER A 388 25.41 -19.09 5.74
CA SER A 388 26.27 -18.33 6.65
C SER A 388 26.54 -16.96 6.04
N GLY A 389 25.64 -16.01 6.29
CA GLY A 389 25.76 -14.66 5.74
C GLY A 389 24.70 -13.72 6.27
N GLY A 390 24.78 -13.40 7.56
CA GLY A 390 23.97 -12.37 8.20
C GLY A 390 23.45 -12.84 9.54
N THR A 391 23.96 -12.24 10.61
CA THR A 391 23.48 -12.37 12.00
C THR A 391 22.01 -11.96 12.10
N GLY A 392 21.10 -12.88 11.80
CA GLY A 392 19.68 -12.74 12.04
C GLY A 392 19.39 -13.03 13.50
N VAL A 393 19.36 -11.99 14.33
CA VAL A 393 18.81 -12.05 15.68
C VAL A 393 17.38 -12.59 15.58
N THR A 394 17.08 -13.69 16.26
CA THR A 394 15.71 -14.15 16.50
C THR A 394 14.96 -12.97 17.13
N GLN A 395 14.00 -12.41 16.40
CA GLN A 395 13.36 -11.16 16.77
C GLN A 395 12.28 -11.47 17.80
N THR A 396 12.70 -11.59 19.04
CA THR A 396 11.84 -11.89 20.19
C THR A 396 10.89 -10.73 20.45
N THR A 397 9.61 -11.01 20.61
CA THR A 397 8.58 -9.98 20.83
C THR A 397 8.76 -9.19 22.12
N LEU A 398 9.38 -9.80 23.13
CA LEU A 398 9.63 -9.18 24.44
C LEU A 398 11.12 -8.97 24.74
N SER A 399 11.41 -7.86 25.43
CA SER A 399 12.75 -7.59 25.99
C SER A 399 13.18 -8.69 26.97
N GLU A 400 14.49 -8.88 27.16
CA GLU A 400 15.02 -9.87 28.09
C GLU A 400 14.54 -9.65 29.53
N SER A 401 14.39 -8.39 29.94
CA SER A 401 13.81 -8.02 31.25
C SER A 401 12.34 -8.41 31.35
N SER A 402 11.55 -8.24 30.27
CA SER A 402 10.14 -8.61 30.23
C SER A 402 9.96 -10.13 30.23
N ARG A 403 10.80 -10.87 29.49
CA ARG A 403 10.79 -12.34 29.47
C ARG A 403 11.14 -12.93 30.83
N ASN A 404 12.12 -12.36 31.52
CA ASN A 404 12.45 -12.79 32.89
C ASN A 404 11.30 -12.52 33.87
N ALA A 405 10.49 -11.48 33.65
CA ALA A 405 9.33 -11.16 34.48
C ALA A 405 8.12 -12.09 34.26
N ILE A 406 7.96 -12.63 33.05
CA ILE A 406 6.88 -13.59 32.71
C ILE A 406 7.33 -15.05 32.85
N LYS A 407 8.60 -15.32 33.14
CA LYS A 407 9.16 -16.67 33.23
C LYS A 407 8.48 -17.49 34.33
N GLY A 408 8.07 -18.71 34.02
CA GLY A 408 7.35 -19.61 34.94
C GLY A 408 5.87 -19.30 35.07
N THR A 409 5.33 -18.42 34.23
CA THR A 409 3.93 -17.97 34.30
C THR A 409 3.16 -18.39 33.03
N ARG A 410 1.81 -18.42 33.05
CA ARG A 410 0.99 -18.80 31.87
C ARG A 410 1.28 -17.93 30.62
N TRP A 411 1.73 -16.70 30.84
CA TRP A 411 2.05 -15.69 29.84
C TRP A 411 3.32 -16.07 29.04
N GLU A 412 4.28 -16.79 29.63
CA GLU A 412 5.46 -17.32 28.92
C GLU A 412 5.06 -18.28 27.80
N ALA A 413 4.07 -19.14 28.04
CA ALA A 413 3.60 -20.07 27.02
C ALA A 413 2.95 -19.35 25.83
N MET A 414 2.19 -18.28 26.09
CA MET A 414 1.56 -17.47 25.05
C MET A 414 2.59 -16.66 24.25
N ASP A 415 3.60 -16.10 24.92
CA ASP A 415 4.72 -15.39 24.29
C ASP A 415 5.51 -16.30 23.35
N ASN A 416 5.87 -17.49 23.83
CA ASN A 416 6.57 -18.50 23.02
C ASN A 416 5.76 -18.90 21.78
N GLN A 417 4.44 -19.07 21.89
CA GLN A 417 3.58 -19.38 20.73
C GLN A 417 3.51 -18.23 19.73
N ILE A 418 3.52 -16.97 20.20
CA ILE A 418 3.56 -15.80 19.32
C ILE A 418 4.89 -15.77 18.57
N ASP A 419 6.02 -15.95 19.26
CA ASP A 419 7.35 -15.99 18.66
C ASP A 419 7.46 -17.13 17.61
N GLU A 420 6.97 -18.33 17.95
CA GLU A 420 6.89 -19.47 17.00
C GLU A 420 6.04 -19.14 15.76
N ASN A 421 4.88 -18.50 15.95
CA ASN A 421 4.03 -18.06 14.84
C ASN A 421 4.74 -17.01 13.97
N LEU A 422 5.43 -16.05 14.56
CA LEU A 422 6.16 -15.02 13.82
C LEU A 422 7.33 -15.60 13.02
N ASP A 423 8.05 -16.56 13.58
CA ASP A 423 9.10 -17.29 12.88
C ASP A 423 8.54 -18.11 11.71
N ALA A 424 7.40 -18.78 11.90
CA ALA A 424 6.70 -19.46 10.82
C ALA A 424 6.30 -18.47 9.72
N MET A 425 5.63 -17.37 10.07
CA MET A 425 5.23 -16.32 9.13
C MET A 425 6.43 -15.74 8.35
N SER A 426 7.57 -15.54 9.01
CA SER A 426 8.81 -15.07 8.38
C SER A 426 9.32 -16.07 7.33
N LYS A 427 9.25 -17.38 7.60
CA LYS A 427 9.55 -18.43 6.63
C LYS A 427 8.57 -18.38 5.45
N ASN A 428 7.25 -18.33 5.70
CA ASN A 428 6.25 -18.24 4.63
C ASN A 428 6.46 -17.00 3.74
N LEU A 429 6.82 -15.85 4.32
CA LEU A 429 7.10 -14.63 3.56
C LEU A 429 8.33 -14.77 2.65
N ARG A 430 9.39 -15.42 3.12
CA ARG A 430 10.57 -15.72 2.28
C ARG A 430 10.21 -16.67 1.14
N ASN A 431 9.39 -17.68 1.41
CA ASN A 431 8.90 -18.61 0.38
C ASN A 431 8.08 -17.87 -0.68
N LEU A 432 7.13 -17.03 -0.26
CA LEU A 432 6.33 -16.19 -1.15
C LEU A 432 7.19 -15.22 -1.98
N GLN A 433 8.25 -14.66 -1.39
CA GLN A 433 9.18 -13.80 -2.11
C GLN A 433 9.93 -14.57 -3.21
N ARG A 434 10.46 -15.77 -2.90
CA ARG A 434 11.15 -16.62 -3.88
C ARG A 434 10.20 -17.02 -5.00
N LEU A 435 9.01 -17.49 -4.63
CA LEU A 435 7.97 -17.89 -5.58
C LEU A 435 7.56 -16.74 -6.50
N GLY A 436 7.34 -15.53 -5.97
CA GLY A 436 7.00 -14.36 -6.76
C GLY A 436 8.08 -13.97 -7.78
N GLN A 437 9.36 -14.10 -7.42
CA GLN A 437 10.47 -13.87 -8.34
C GLN A 437 10.53 -14.91 -9.45
N ASP A 438 10.27 -16.17 -9.13
CA ASP A 438 10.32 -17.28 -10.10
C ASP A 438 9.13 -17.23 -11.06
N LEU A 439 7.93 -16.96 -10.54
CA LEU A 439 6.72 -16.71 -11.33
C LEU A 439 6.94 -15.56 -12.32
N GLY A 440 7.52 -14.43 -11.86
CA GLY A 440 7.80 -13.29 -12.72
C GLY A 440 8.74 -13.63 -13.87
N ARG A 441 9.83 -14.34 -13.58
CA ARG A 441 10.79 -14.79 -14.61
C ARG A 441 10.16 -15.76 -15.61
N GLU A 442 9.33 -16.68 -15.14
CA GLU A 442 8.63 -17.64 -15.99
C GLU A 442 7.67 -16.95 -16.96
N VAL A 443 6.90 -15.97 -16.47
CA VAL A 443 6.01 -15.16 -17.31
C VAL A 443 6.79 -14.40 -18.38
N ASP A 444 7.92 -13.78 -18.02
CA ASP A 444 8.78 -13.06 -18.98
C ASP A 444 9.35 -14.00 -20.06
N GLU A 445 9.78 -15.21 -19.70
CA GLU A 445 10.25 -16.21 -20.67
C GLU A 445 9.13 -16.73 -21.59
N GLN A 446 7.94 -16.97 -21.04
CA GLN A 446 6.77 -17.40 -21.83
C GLN A 446 6.33 -16.31 -22.81
N ASN A 447 6.40 -15.03 -22.44
CA ASN A 447 6.12 -13.92 -23.34
C ASN A 447 7.08 -13.93 -24.55
N GLN A 448 8.39 -14.16 -24.31
CA GLN A 448 9.36 -14.29 -25.40
C GLN A 448 9.11 -15.53 -26.28
N LEU A 449 8.61 -16.63 -25.69
CA LEU A 449 8.23 -17.84 -26.42
C LEU A 449 7.01 -17.58 -27.32
N LEU A 450 6.00 -16.89 -26.80
CA LEU A 450 4.81 -16.48 -27.56
C LEU A 450 5.19 -15.64 -28.79
N ASP A 451 6.10 -14.67 -28.64
CA ASP A 451 6.56 -13.84 -29.77
C ASP A 451 7.25 -14.68 -30.87
N ARG A 452 8.03 -15.69 -30.48
CA ARG A 452 8.65 -16.62 -31.44
C ARG A 452 7.62 -17.49 -32.14
N ILE A 453 6.67 -18.04 -31.39
CA ILE A 453 5.56 -18.86 -31.93
C ILE A 453 4.76 -18.03 -32.94
N GLN A 454 4.40 -16.79 -32.61
CA GLN A 454 3.68 -15.89 -33.50
C GLN A 454 4.44 -15.68 -34.81
N THR A 455 5.73 -15.34 -34.71
CA THR A 455 6.59 -15.12 -35.89
C THR A 455 6.70 -16.37 -36.76
N LYS A 456 6.83 -17.57 -36.16
CA LYS A 456 6.88 -18.84 -36.89
C LYS A 456 5.54 -19.18 -37.55
N ALA A 457 4.44 -18.96 -36.85
CA ALA A 457 3.09 -19.19 -37.36
C ALA A 457 2.81 -18.32 -38.60
N ASP A 458 3.11 -17.03 -38.54
CA ASP A 458 2.90 -16.10 -39.66
C ASP A 458 3.74 -16.48 -40.89
N ARG A 459 4.99 -16.91 -40.67
CA ARG A 459 5.86 -17.42 -41.74
C ARG A 459 5.30 -18.69 -42.36
N ASN A 460 4.88 -19.66 -41.56
CA ASN A 460 4.34 -20.92 -42.06
C ASN A 460 3.03 -20.72 -42.82
N ASP A 461 2.10 -19.90 -42.32
CA ASP A 461 0.86 -19.55 -43.02
C ASP A 461 1.15 -18.93 -44.41
N THR A 462 2.12 -18.01 -44.47
CA THR A 462 2.53 -17.41 -45.75
C THR A 462 3.04 -18.45 -46.74
N ILE A 463 3.89 -19.39 -46.31
CA ILE A 463 4.46 -20.41 -47.20
C ILE A 463 3.39 -21.41 -47.64
N VAL A 464 2.53 -21.88 -46.73
CA VAL A 464 1.44 -22.82 -47.04
C VAL A 464 0.48 -22.20 -48.06
N ARG A 465 0.07 -20.94 -47.90
CA ARG A 465 -0.77 -20.24 -48.89
C ARG A 465 -0.13 -20.14 -50.26
N VAL A 466 1.19 -19.94 -50.33
CA VAL A 466 1.94 -19.94 -51.60
C VAL A 466 1.96 -21.33 -52.22
N GLN A 467 2.11 -22.39 -51.43
CA GLN A 467 2.07 -23.77 -51.91
C GLN A 467 0.70 -24.19 -52.42
N ASP A 468 -0.37 -23.87 -51.70
CA ASP A 468 -1.74 -24.17 -52.12
C ASP A 468 -2.03 -23.58 -53.51
N LYS A 469 -1.60 -22.34 -53.75
CA LYS A 469 -1.69 -21.70 -55.08
C LYS A 469 -0.88 -22.40 -56.17
N GLN A 470 0.19 -23.12 -55.84
CA GLN A 470 1.01 -23.88 -56.80
C GLN A 470 0.47 -25.30 -57.06
N VAL A 471 -0.26 -25.88 -56.11
CA VAL A 471 -0.88 -27.21 -56.25
C VAL A 471 -2.14 -27.14 -57.12
N ILE A 472 -2.98 -26.11 -56.93
CA ILE A 472 -4.27 -25.96 -57.62
C ILE A 472 -4.16 -25.98 -59.17
N PRO A 473 -3.18 -25.34 -59.84
CA PRO A 473 -3.04 -25.41 -61.30
C PRO A 473 -2.63 -26.79 -61.82
N ASN A 474 -1.92 -27.59 -61.01
CA ASN A 474 -1.38 -28.89 -61.43
C ASN A 474 -2.42 -30.02 -61.37
N VAL A 475 -3.51 -29.86 -60.60
CA VAL A 475 -4.58 -30.86 -60.50
C VAL A 475 -5.57 -30.78 -61.68
N PHE A 476 -5.73 -29.61 -62.30
CA PHE A 476 -6.63 -29.41 -63.45
C PHE A 476 -6.01 -29.69 -64.82
N SER A 477 -4.73 -30.05 -64.89
CA SER A 477 -4.06 -30.37 -66.17
C SER A 477 -4.03 -31.87 -66.52
N PHE A 478 -4.67 -32.74 -65.72
CA PHE A 478 -4.64 -34.20 -65.90
C PHE A 478 -5.96 -34.85 -66.37
N ASP A 479 -6.95 -34.07 -66.81
CA ASP A 479 -8.13 -34.62 -67.50
C ASP A 479 -8.26 -34.06 -68.91
N GLY A 480 -7.30 -34.47 -69.75
CA GLY A 480 -7.42 -34.37 -71.20
C GLY A 480 -8.07 -35.61 -71.77
N GLY A 481 -9.40 -35.60 -71.87
CA GLY A 481 -10.11 -36.31 -72.95
C GLY A 481 -11.12 -37.37 -72.53
N ARG A 482 -12.38 -36.96 -72.42
CA ARG A 482 -13.51 -37.51 -73.20
C ARG A 482 -14.68 -36.54 -73.07
N GLY A 483 -15.09 -35.96 -74.21
CA GLY A 483 -16.16 -34.98 -74.24
C GLY A 483 -17.52 -35.59 -73.93
N VAL A 484 -18.42 -34.74 -73.44
CA VAL A 484 -19.87 -34.82 -73.70
C VAL A 484 -20.40 -33.38 -73.69
N THR A 485 -20.90 -32.95 -74.83
CA THR A 485 -21.88 -31.87 -74.97
C THR A 485 -23.16 -32.26 -74.24
N VAL A 486 -23.62 -31.43 -73.30
CA VAL A 486 -24.95 -30.75 -73.22
C VAL A 486 -24.90 -29.78 -72.04
#